data_AF-N0BGT4-F1
#
_entry.id   AF-N0BGT4-F1
#
_cell.length_a   1.000
_cell.length_b   1.000
_cell.length_c   1.000
_cell.angle_alpha   90.00
_cell.angle_beta   90.00
_cell.angle_gamma   90.00
#
_symmetry.space_group_name_H-M   'P 1'
#
loop_
_entity.id
_entity.type
_entity.pdbx_description
1 polymer ?
#
loop_
_entity_poly.entity_id
_entity_poly.type
_entity_poly.pdbx_seq_one_letter_code
_entity_poly.pdbx_strand_id
1 'polypeptide(L)'
;MGDHFWPALYPGIIVGLLYGLSLRGLPDIVLGALGGLVGSALAYWGLVTAGLNEGLPSVAGMVVLALLGAYGATSAFARILKRPPAGK
;
A
#
# COMPACT_ATOMS: atom_id res chain seq x y z
N MET A 1 8.87 14.68 -10.77
CA MET A 1 7.81 13.65 -10.73
C MET A 1 6.76 14.11 -11.73
N GLY A 2 6.54 13.31 -12.78
CA GLY A 2 5.64 13.70 -13.87
C GLY A 2 4.18 13.75 -13.43
N ASP A 3 3.36 14.39 -14.25
CA ASP A 3 1.97 14.75 -14.02
C ASP A 3 1.07 13.52 -13.71
N HIS A 4 1.57 12.32 -14.02
CA HIS A 4 0.90 11.03 -13.78
C HIS A 4 1.28 10.34 -12.45
N PHE A 5 2.21 10.89 -11.66
CA PHE A 5 2.67 10.28 -10.41
C PHE A 5 1.54 10.17 -9.37
N TRP A 6 0.87 11.28 -9.07
CA TRP A 6 -0.21 11.30 -8.08
C TRP A 6 -1.41 10.43 -8.48
N PRO A 7 -1.92 10.49 -9.73
CA PRO A 7 -2.95 9.58 -10.20
C PRO A 7 -2.56 8.10 -10.11
N ALA A 8 -1.29 7.75 -10.37
CA ALA A 8 -0.82 6.38 -10.30
C ALA A 8 -0.80 5.83 -8.85
N LEU A 9 -0.70 6.69 -7.84
CA LEU A 9 -0.67 6.29 -6.42
C LEU A 9 -2.06 6.11 -5.80
N TYR A 10 -3.13 6.66 -6.40
CA TYR A 10 -4.48 6.54 -5.85
C TYR A 10 -4.94 5.10 -5.59
N PRO A 11 -4.69 4.11 -6.48
CA PRO A 11 -5.00 2.72 -6.19
C PRO A 11 -4.32 2.24 -4.91
N GLY A 12 -3.07 2.64 -4.65
CA GLY A 12 -2.33 2.24 -3.45
C GLY A 12 -2.92 2.80 -2.16
N ILE A 13 -3.35 4.07 -2.19
CA ILE A 13 -4.03 4.71 -1.06
C ILE A 13 -5.37 4.01 -0.80
N ILE A 14 -6.17 3.79 -1.84
CA ILE A 14 -7.49 3.16 -1.73
C ILE A 14 -7.36 1.75 -1.17
N VAL A 15 -6.45 0.95 -1.74
CA VAL A 15 -6.20 -0.43 -1.31
C VAL A 15 -5.69 -0.48 0.13
N GLY A 16 -4.75 0.38 0.50
CA GLY A 16 -4.25 0.47 1.87
C GLY A 16 -5.34 0.87 2.88
N LEU A 17 -6.21 1.80 2.50
CA LEU A 17 -7.32 2.28 3.32
C LEU A 17 -8.39 1.19 3.49
N LEU A 18 -8.75 0.47 2.43
CA LEU A 18 -9.67 -0.68 2.47
C LEU A 18 -9.10 -1.82 3.33
N TYR A 19 -7.80 -2.09 3.20
CA TYR A 19 -7.12 -3.07 4.03
C TYR A 19 -7.17 -2.67 5.51
N GLY A 20 -6.83 -1.43 5.85
CA GLY A 20 -6.92 -0.95 7.22
C GLY A 20 -8.35 -0.94 7.78
N LEU A 21 -9.35 -0.60 6.95
CA LEU A 21 -10.77 -0.69 7.31
C LEU A 21 -11.20 -2.12 7.66
N SER A 22 -10.67 -3.12 6.97
CA SER A 22 -10.95 -4.53 7.26
C SER A 22 -10.53 -4.94 8.68
N LEU A 23 -9.56 -4.22 9.28
CA LEU A 23 -9.04 -4.45 10.62
C LEU A 23 -9.81 -3.70 11.71
N ARG A 24 -10.78 -2.86 11.33
CA ARG A 24 -11.73 -2.14 12.21
C ARG A 24 -11.11 -1.17 13.22
N GLY A 25 -9.80 -0.86 13.11
CA GLY A 25 -9.12 0.10 13.97
C GLY A 25 -8.76 1.39 13.23
N LEU A 26 -9.06 2.56 13.83
CA LEU A 26 -8.62 3.86 13.28
C LEU A 26 -7.09 3.91 13.02
N PRO A 27 -6.22 3.40 13.92
CA PRO A 27 -4.78 3.35 13.65
C PRO A 27 -4.45 2.46 12.45
N ASP A 28 -5.14 1.32 12.32
CA ASP A 28 -4.93 0.38 11.22
C ASP A 28 -5.37 0.96 9.87
N ILE A 29 -6.42 1.80 9.86
CA ILE A 29 -6.84 2.56 8.67
C ILE A 29 -5.75 3.55 8.23
N VAL A 30 -5.23 4.35 9.17
CA VAL A 30 -4.20 5.35 8.88
C VAL A 30 -2.90 4.67 8.44
N LEU A 31 -2.46 3.63 9.16
CA LEU A 31 -1.25 2.90 8.85
C LEU A 31 -1.37 2.07 7.58
N GLY A 32 -2.55 1.49 7.33
CA GLY A 32 -2.86 0.80 6.09
C GLY A 32 -2.78 1.75 4.90
N ALA A 33 -3.39 2.93 4.98
CA ALA A 33 -3.33 3.94 3.94
C ALA A 33 -1.90 4.45 3.68
N LEU A 34 -1.14 4.74 4.75
CA LEU A 34 0.27 5.17 4.64
C LEU A 34 1.16 4.05 4.07
N GLY A 35 1.00 2.82 4.58
CA GLY A 35 1.72 1.65 4.09
C GLY A 35 1.41 1.34 2.62
N GLY A 36 0.14 1.46 2.22
CA GLY A 36 -0.31 1.31 0.83
C GLY A 36 0.24 2.39 -0.09
N LEU A 37 0.29 3.64 0.37
CA LEU A 37 0.92 4.75 -0.35
C LEU A 37 2.41 4.50 -0.57
N VAL A 38 3.14 4.13 0.48
CA VAL A 38 4.58 3.83 0.38
C VAL A 38 4.83 2.63 -0.53
N GLY A 39 4.06 1.55 -0.36
CA GLY A 39 4.17 0.34 -1.19
C GLY A 39 3.93 0.63 -2.67
N SER A 40 2.88 1.38 -3.01
CA SER A 40 2.61 1.77 -4.39
C SER A 40 3.68 2.72 -4.95
N ALA A 41 4.22 3.64 -4.15
CA ALA A 41 5.31 4.52 -4.59
C ALA A 41 6.58 3.74 -4.92
N LEU A 42 6.93 2.73 -4.11
CA LEU A 42 8.05 1.83 -4.40
C LEU A 42 7.81 1.02 -5.68
N ALA A 43 6.59 0.52 -5.89
CA ALA A 43 6.23 -0.18 -7.12
C ALA A 43 6.33 0.73 -8.34
N TYR A 44 5.80 1.96 -8.27
CA TYR A 44 5.91 2.93 -9.36
C TYR A 44 7.36 3.16 -9.75
N TRP A 45 8.22 3.38 -8.76
CA TRP A 45 9.65 3.60 -9.01
C TRP A 45 10.29 2.37 -9.68
N GLY A 46 10.04 1.17 -9.18
CA GLY A 46 10.54 -0.07 -9.78
C GLY A 46 10.03 -0.31 -11.21
N LEU A 47 8.75 -0.07 -11.46
CA LEU A 47 8.13 -0.23 -12.78
C LEU A 47 8.66 0.79 -13.78
N VAL A 48 8.84 2.05 -13.36
CA VAL A 48 9.44 3.10 -14.19
C VAL A 48 10.89 2.75 -14.54
N THR A 49 11.68 2.23 -13.60
CA THR A 49 13.05 1.79 -13.89
C THR A 49 13.10 0.60 -14.83
N ALA A 50 12.07 -0.24 -14.86
CA ALA A 50 11.97 -1.41 -15.73
C ALA A 50 11.34 -1.09 -17.11
N GLY A 51 10.87 0.13 -17.34
CA GLY A 51 10.14 0.49 -18.57
C GLY A 51 8.75 -0.15 -18.68
N LEU A 52 8.17 -0.61 -17.57
CA LEU A 52 6.87 -1.30 -17.49
C LEU A 52 5.76 -0.38 -16.95
N ASN A 53 5.88 0.92 -17.20
CA ASN A 53 5.08 1.97 -16.60
C ASN A 53 3.66 2.03 -17.21
N GLU A 54 3.42 1.32 -18.32
CA GLU A 54 2.21 1.42 -19.12
C GLU A 54 1.40 0.11 -19.09
N GLY A 55 0.09 0.26 -18.83
CA GLY A 55 -0.88 -0.85 -18.90
C GLY A 55 -1.15 -1.60 -17.60
N LEU A 56 -1.87 -2.73 -17.74
CA LEU A 56 -2.29 -3.60 -16.64
C LEU A 56 -1.16 -4.07 -15.69
N PRO A 57 0.05 -4.40 -16.17
CA PRO A 57 1.13 -4.85 -15.29
C PRO A 57 1.54 -3.80 -14.25
N SER A 58 1.51 -2.52 -14.64
CA SER A 58 1.84 -1.40 -13.77
C SER A 58 0.87 -1.33 -12.59
N VAL A 59 -0.43 -1.32 -12.88
CA VAL A 59 -1.49 -1.25 -11.86
C VAL A 59 -1.45 -2.48 -10.95
N ALA A 60 -1.28 -3.68 -11.51
CA ALA A 60 -1.20 -4.91 -10.73
C ALA A 60 0.01 -4.90 -9.77
N GLY A 61 1.19 -4.51 -10.24
CA GLY A 61 2.38 -4.39 -9.40
C GLY A 61 2.22 -3.37 -8.27
N MET A 62 1.60 -2.22 -8.58
CA MET A 62 1.33 -1.17 -7.60
C MET A 62 0.32 -1.61 -6.53
N VAL A 63 -0.73 -2.33 -6.90
CA VAL A 63 -1.71 -2.89 -5.95
C VAL A 63 -1.07 -3.95 -5.06
N VAL A 64 -0.25 -4.84 -5.62
CA VAL A 64 0.42 -5.90 -4.85
C VAL A 64 1.38 -5.30 -3.82
N LEU A 65 2.25 -4.37 -4.20
CA LEU A 65 3.13 -3.72 -3.22
C LEU A 65 2.38 -2.81 -2.25
N ALA A 66 1.27 -2.18 -2.66
CA ALA A 66 0.42 -1.44 -1.75
C ALA A 66 -0.16 -2.35 -0.65
N LEU A 67 -0.68 -3.54 -1.01
CA LEU A 67 -1.15 -4.51 -0.03
C LEU A 67 -0.03 -4.96 0.91
N LEU A 68 1.15 -5.24 0.38
CA LEU A 68 2.30 -5.66 1.19
C LEU A 68 2.79 -4.53 2.11
N GLY A 69 2.78 -3.29 1.64
CA GLY A 69 3.12 -2.12 2.44
C GLY A 69 2.09 -1.86 3.55
N ALA A 70 0.81 -1.96 3.22
CA ALA A 70 -0.29 -1.83 4.19
C ALA A 70 -0.23 -2.94 5.25
N TYR A 71 -0.08 -4.20 4.83
CA TYR A 71 0.11 -5.35 5.72
C TYR A 71 1.35 -5.20 6.60
N GLY A 72 2.48 -4.77 6.04
CA GLY A 72 3.72 -4.56 6.76
C GLY A 72 3.58 -3.47 7.83
N ALA A 73 2.95 -2.35 7.50
CA ALA A 73 2.74 -1.23 8.40
C ALA A 73 1.83 -1.60 9.59
N THR A 74 0.67 -2.22 9.31
CA THR A 74 -0.25 -2.64 10.38
C THR A 74 0.33 -3.78 11.20
N SER A 75 1.03 -4.73 10.60
CA SER A 75 1.67 -5.85 11.31
C SER A 75 2.81 -5.37 12.21
N ALA A 76 3.63 -4.42 11.75
CA ALA A 76 4.68 -3.83 12.56
C ALA A 76 4.09 -3.09 13.77
N PHE A 77 3.01 -2.33 13.55
CA PHE A 77 2.30 -1.64 14.61
C PHE A 77 1.66 -2.59 15.63
N ALA A 78 1.01 -3.66 15.17
CA ALA A 78 0.48 -4.71 16.04
C ALA A 78 1.57 -5.34 16.91
N ARG A 79 2.76 -5.62 16.33
CA ARG A 79 3.91 -6.15 17.07
C ARG A 79 4.44 -5.18 18.13
N ILE A 80 4.55 -3.88 17.82
CA ILE A 80 4.97 -2.85 18.77
C ILE A 80 4.01 -2.80 19.97
N LEU A 81 2.71 -2.93 19.71
CA LEU A 81 1.67 -2.92 20.74
C LEU A 81 1.41 -4.28 21.41
N LYS A 82 2.17 -5.34 21.06
CA LYS A 82 1.93 -6.73 21.49
C LYS A 82 0.49 -7.21 21.25
N ARG A 83 -0.19 -6.65 20.25
CA ARG A 83 -1.52 -7.10 19.82
C ARG A 83 -1.39 -8.36 18.95
N PRO A 84 -2.35 -9.29 19.01
CA PRO A 84 -2.37 -10.39 18.05
C PRO A 84 -2.38 -9.82 16.62
N PRO A 85 -1.57 -10.37 15.70
CA PRO A 85 -1.56 -9.90 14.31
C PRO A 85 -2.96 -10.06 13.72
N ALA A 86 -3.36 -9.07 12.93
CA ALA A 86 -4.63 -9.07 12.22
C ALA A 86 -4.83 -10.39 11.44
N GLY A 87 -5.90 -11.13 11.78
CA GLY A 87 -6.30 -12.36 11.08
C GLY A 87 -6.08 -13.69 11.83
N LYS A 88 -6.10 -13.70 13.17
CA LYS A 88 -6.26 -14.93 13.96
C LYS A 88 -7.60 -14.96 14.67
#